data_AF-A0A1L9VCC0-F1
#
_entry.id   AF-A0A1L9VCC0-F1
#
_cell.length_a   1.000
_cell.length_b   1.000
_cell.length_c   1.000
_cell.angle_alpha   90.00
_cell.angle_beta   90.00
_cell.angle_gamma   90.00
#
_symmetry.space_group_name_H-M   'P 1'
#
loop_
_entity.id
_entity.type
_entity.pdbx_description
1 polymer ?
#
loop_
_entity_poly.entity_id
_entity_poly.type
_entity_poly.pdbx_seq_one_letter_code
_entity_poly.pdbx_strand_id
1 'polypeptide(L)' 'MQLWHIGRAARQQALDKAGLEMVSSNNIPNSDEHSTPRPMTTEEIRECIAFFAQAARNALAAGFDGVELYGANGYLID' A
#
# COMPACT_ATOMS: atom_id res chain seq x y z
N MET A 1 -7.00 -14.72 3.83
CA MET A 1 -7.26 -13.29 3.49
C MET A 1 -5.99 -12.71 2.87
N GLN A 2 -6.07 -11.91 1.81
CA GLN A 2 -4.89 -11.25 1.23
C GLN A 2 -4.82 -9.80 1.70
N LEU A 3 -3.63 -9.36 2.13
CA LEU A 3 -3.34 -8.00 2.56
C LEU A 3 -2.46 -7.31 1.53
N TRP A 4 -2.85 -6.11 1.13
CA TRP A 4 -2.22 -5.38 0.03
C TRP A 4 -2.19 -3.87 0.30
N HIS A 5 -1.23 -3.21 -0.34
CA HIS A 5 -1.16 -1.76 -0.43
C HIS A 5 -0.80 -1.39 -1.86
N ILE A 6 -1.65 -0.61 -2.52
CA ILE A 6 -1.56 -0.41 -3.98
C ILE A 6 -0.32 0.42 -4.38
N GLY A 7 0.11 1.37 -3.53
CA GLY A 7 1.28 2.21 -3.80
C GLY A 7 1.10 3.06 -5.07
N ARG A 8 2.13 3.13 -5.92
CA ARG A 8 2.14 3.90 -7.18
C ARG A 8 1.18 3.39 -8.26
N ALA A 9 0.56 2.22 -8.08
CA ALA A 9 -0.47 1.72 -8.97
C ALA A 9 -1.88 2.23 -8.60
N ALA A 10 -2.00 3.09 -7.59
CA ALA A 10 -3.28 3.61 -7.14
C ALA A 10 -3.90 4.52 -8.21
N ARG A 11 -5.24 4.54 -8.28
CA ARG A 11 -5.95 5.47 -9.16
C ARG A 11 -5.94 6.85 -8.52
N GLN A 12 -5.31 7.84 -9.18
CA GLN A 12 -5.19 9.21 -8.66
C GLN A 12 -6.55 9.79 -8.24
N GLN A 13 -7.60 9.61 -9.06
CA GLN A 13 -8.95 10.08 -8.74
C GLN A 13 -9.50 9.54 -7.40
N ALA A 14 -9.14 8.32 -7.00
CA ALA A 14 -9.57 7.76 -5.72
C ALA A 14 -8.83 8.40 -4.55
N LEU A 15 -7.55 8.74 -4.73
CA LEU A 15 -6.74 9.43 -3.73
C LEU A 15 -7.22 10.87 -3.54
N ASP A 16 -7.49 11.59 -4.64
CA ASP A 16 -8.00 12.97 -4.60
C ASP A 16 -9.31 13.06 -3.81
N LYS A 17 -10.23 12.13 -4.05
CA LYS A 17 -11.51 12.05 -3.31
C LYS A 17 -11.32 11.77 -1.81
N ALA A 18 -10.27 11.03 -1.46
CA ALA A 18 -9.92 10.71 -0.08
C ALA A 18 -9.02 11.76 0.58
N GLY A 19 -8.53 12.76 -0.16
CA GLY A 19 -7.55 13.73 0.32
C GLY A 19 -6.20 13.09 0.66
N LEU A 20 -5.81 12.03 -0.06
CA LEU A 20 -4.58 11.27 0.17
C LEU A 20 -3.55 11.54 -0.93
N GLU A 21 -2.27 11.40 -0.60
CA GLU A 21 -1.18 11.47 -1.56
C GLU A 21 -0.83 10.08 -2.11
N MET A 22 -0.38 10.03 -3.36
CA MET A 22 0.18 8.80 -3.91
C MET A 22 1.58 8.58 -3.35
N VAL A 23 1.85 7.39 -2.80
CA VAL A 23 3.13 7.06 -2.18
C VAL A 23 3.76 5.80 -2.78
N SER A 24 5.09 5.74 -2.77
CA SER A 24 5.88 4.59 -3.21
C SER A 24 7.28 4.60 -2.59
N SER A 25 8.14 3.64 -2.99
CA SER A 25 9.54 3.56 -2.56
C SER A 25 10.41 4.67 -3.16
N ASN A 26 10.00 5.26 -4.28
CA ASN A 26 10.68 6.35 -4.97
C ASN A 26 9.65 7.27 -5.66
N ASN A 27 10.14 8.24 -6.43
CA ASN A 27 9.33 9.20 -7.20
C ASN A 27 9.21 8.82 -8.69
N ILE A 28 9.22 7.51 -9.01
CA ILE A 28 9.08 7.01 -10.38
C ILE A 28 7.65 6.47 -10.56
N PRO A 29 6.86 7.05 -11.50
CA PRO A 29 5.49 6.59 -11.75
C PRO A 29 5.46 5.16 -12.29
N ASN A 30 4.31 4.50 -12.16
CA ASN A 30 4.14 3.11 -12.62
C ASN A 30 4.14 2.99 -14.16
N SER A 31 3.63 4.02 -14.84
CA SER A 31 3.76 4.25 -16.28
C SER A 31 3.64 5.74 -16.56
N ASP A 32 3.87 6.17 -17.80
CA ASP A 32 3.77 7.57 -18.21
C ASP A 32 2.38 8.19 -18.01
N GLU A 33 1.34 7.36 -17.83
CA GLU A 33 -0.04 7.80 -17.56
C GLU A 33 -0.36 7.96 -16.07
N HIS A 34 0.54 7.52 -15.17
CA HIS A 34 0.33 7.59 -13.73
C HIS A 34 0.95 8.84 -13.13
N SER A 35 0.31 9.36 -12.08
CA SER A 35 0.85 10.45 -11.28
C SER A 35 2.15 10.05 -10.60
N THR A 36 3.06 11.01 -10.45
CA THR A 36 4.33 10.81 -9.76
C THR A 36 4.07 10.57 -8.26
N PRO A 37 4.47 9.42 -7.69
CA PRO A 37 4.33 9.19 -6.26
C PRO A 37 5.33 10.01 -5.46
N ARG A 38 5.01 10.30 -4.20
CA ARG A 38 5.97 10.77 -3.21
C ARG A 38 6.73 9.57 -2.61
N PRO A 39 8.07 9.64 -2.48
CA PRO A 39 8.81 8.64 -1.72
C PRO A 39 8.37 8.62 -0.26
N MET A 40 8.11 7.42 0.27
CA MET A 40 7.81 7.25 1.69
C MET A 40 9.01 7.56 2.56
N THR A 41 8.77 8.16 3.73
CA THR A 41 9.80 8.34 4.76
C THR A 41 10.06 7.02 5.51
N THR A 42 11.16 6.96 6.26
CA THR A 42 11.46 5.77 7.09
C THR A 42 10.36 5.56 8.13
N GLU A 43 9.83 6.64 8.68
CA GLU A 43 8.75 6.64 9.67
C GLU A 43 7.46 6.10 9.07
N GLU A 44 7.08 6.53 7.86
CA GLU A 44 5.92 6.03 7.14
C GLU A 44 6.05 4.55 6.77
N ILE A 45 7.27 4.09 6.44
CA ILE A 45 7.52 2.66 6.19
C ILE A 45 7.29 1.84 7.47
N ARG A 46 7.81 2.31 8.62
CA ARG A 46 7.59 1.64 9.91
C ARG A 46 6.11 1.62 10.29
N GLU A 47 5.39 2.71 10.03
CA GLU A 47 3.95 2.80 10.26
C GLU A 47 3.18 1.83 9.35
N CYS A 48 3.55 1.75 8.06
CA CYS A 48 2.95 0.82 7.12
C CYS A 48 3.14 -0.65 7.56
N ILE A 49 4.33 -1.02 8.05
CA ILE A 49 4.59 -2.34 8.65
C ILE A 49 3.64 -2.61 9.82
N ALA A 50 3.44 -1.61 10.70
CA ALA A 50 2.52 -1.72 11.82
C ALA A 50 1.06 -1.89 11.35
N PHE A 51 0.65 -1.22 10.27
CA PHE A 51 -0.68 -1.40 9.67
C PHE A 51 -0.88 -2.80 9.10
N PHE A 52 0.10 -3.38 8.40
CA PHE A 52 0.02 -4.78 7.96
C PHE A 52 -0.11 -5.74 9.14
N ALA A 53 0.68 -5.54 10.21
CA ALA A 53 0.57 -6.35 11.42
C ALA A 53 -0.80 -6.22 12.09
N GLN A 54 -1.36 -5.00 12.13
CA GLN A 54 -2.70 -4.78 12.66
C GLN A 54 -3.78 -5.43 11.79
N ALA A 55 -3.68 -5.31 10.47
CA ALA A 55 -4.60 -5.95 9.54
C ALA A 55 -4.56 -7.49 9.66
N ALA A 56 -3.38 -8.08 9.90
CA ALA A 56 -3.24 -9.51 10.18
C ALA A 56 -3.93 -9.91 11.48
N ARG A 57 -3.77 -9.14 12.57
CA ARG A 57 -4.49 -9.35 13.83
C ARG A 57 -6.01 -9.26 13.64
N ASN A 58 -6.47 -8.29 12.84
CA ASN A 58 -7.88 -8.13 12.52
C ASN A 58 -8.42 -9.33 11.72
N ALA A 59 -7.65 -9.85 10.76
CA ALA A 59 -8.04 -11.04 10.00
C ALA A 59 -8.18 -12.27 10.91
N LEU A 60 -7.25 -12.48 11.85
CA LEU A 60 -7.36 -13.54 12.84
C LEU A 60 -8.61 -13.37 13.71
N ALA A 61 -8.86 -12.16 14.22
CA ALA A 61 -10.04 -11.85 15.03
C ALA A 61 -11.37 -12.04 14.25
N ALA A 62 -11.33 -11.85 12.93
CA ALA A 62 -12.45 -12.11 12.02
C ALA A 62 -12.63 -13.59 11.65
N GLY A 63 -11.76 -14.49 12.15
CA GLY A 63 -11.88 -15.94 11.94
C GLY A 63 -11.19 -16.47 10.68
N PHE A 64 -10.29 -15.71 10.05
CA PHE A 64 -9.44 -16.25 8.98
C PHE A 64 -8.33 -17.12 9.56
N ASP A 65 -8.06 -18.26 8.92
CA ASP A 65 -6.97 -19.19 9.32
C ASP A 65 -5.56 -18.62 9.06
N GLY A 66 -5.46 -17.60 8.21
CA GLY A 66 -4.20 -16.98 7.86
C GLY A 66 -4.33 -15.78 6.93
N VAL A 67 -3.20 -15.11 6.75
CA VAL A 67 -3.04 -13.98 5.83
C VAL A 67 -1.94 -14.24 4.82
N GLU A 68 -2.15 -13.75 3.60
CA GLU A 68 -1.14 -13.64 2.56
C GLU A 68 -0.72 -12.18 2.43
N LEU A 69 0.59 -11.91 2.39
CA LEU A 69 1.12 -10.59 2.07
C LEU A 69 1.29 -10.47 0.55
N TYR A 70 0.65 -9.46 -0.04
CA TYR A 70 0.69 -9.27 -1.48
C TYR A 70 1.94 -8.48 -1.91
N GLY A 71 3.01 -9.22 -2.22
CA GLY A 71 4.26 -8.70 -2.78
C GLY A 71 4.42 -9.03 -4.26
N ALA A 72 3.44 -8.67 -5.09
CA ALA A 72 3.47 -8.93 -6.53
C ALA A 72 2.76 -7.81 -7.32
N ASN A 73 2.92 -7.85 -8.66
CA ASN A 73 2.24 -7.00 -9.65
C ASN A 73 2.54 -5.49 -9.53
N GLY A 74 3.72 -5.11 -9.02
CA GLY A 74 4.16 -3.72 -8.92
C GLY A 74 3.39 -2.88 -7.90
N TYR A 75 2.74 -3.53 -6.93
CA TYR A 75 2.15 -2.87 -5.76
C TYR A 75 3.23 -2.58 -4.72
N LEU A 76 2.88 -1.95 -3.59
CA LEU A 76 3.86 -1.26 -2.74
C LEU A 76 5.05 -2.13 -2.27
N ILE A 77 4.84 -3.43 -2.03
CA ILE A 77 5.87 -4.34 -1.52
C ILE A 77 6.87 -4.79 -2.62
N ASP A 78 6.44 -4.78 -3.89
CA ASP A 78 7.21 -5.25 -5.06
C ASP A 78 8.04 -4.11 -5.68
#